data_AF-A0A7Y3EEC8-F1
#
_entry.id   AF-A0A7Y3EEC8-F1
#
_cell.length_a   1.000
_cell.length_b   1.000
_cell.length_c   1.000
_cell.angle_alpha   90.00
_cell.angle_beta   90.00
_cell.angle_gamma   90.00
#
_symmetry.space_group_name_H-M   'P 1'
#
loop_
_entity.id
_entity.type
_entity.pdbx_description
1 polymer ?
#
loop_
_entity_poly.entity_id
_entity_poly.type
_entity_poly.pdbx_seq_one_letter_code
_entity_poly.pdbx_strand_id
1 'polypeptide(L)'
;MTRAPLFPLAAAALAAVAIAGPTAAQAFDVVETTIVEAHDAMDDGSLTCRGLVESYLARIAAYDEAGPRLNAIQTVNPRALELADSLDEVWTSGGPRGALHCVPVLLKDQVET
;
A
#
# COMPACT_ATOMS: atom_id res chain seq x y z
N MET A 1 38.27 -27.55 -58.80
CA MET A 1 36.80 -27.40 -58.72
C MET A 1 36.38 -27.58 -57.27
N THR A 2 36.72 -26.64 -56.39
CA THR A 2 35.83 -25.60 -55.81
C THR A 2 34.62 -26.15 -55.05
N ARG A 3 34.67 -26.11 -53.70
CA ARG A 3 33.59 -25.61 -52.82
C ARG A 3 34.06 -25.46 -51.36
N ALA A 4 33.57 -24.38 -50.76
CA ALA A 4 34.01 -23.64 -49.56
C ALA A 4 33.72 -24.31 -48.21
N PRO A 5 34.35 -23.85 -47.09
CA PRO A 5 33.97 -24.23 -45.74
C PRO A 5 32.87 -23.30 -45.20
N LEU A 6 31.83 -23.86 -44.58
CA LEU A 6 30.78 -23.10 -43.88
C LEU A 6 30.89 -23.40 -42.37
N PHE A 7 31.25 -22.38 -41.60
CA PHE A 7 31.16 -22.34 -40.15
C PHE A 7 29.70 -22.49 -39.67
N PRO A 8 29.44 -23.09 -38.50
CA PRO A 8 28.33 -22.68 -37.64
C PRO A 8 28.90 -21.99 -36.39
N LEU A 9 28.74 -20.67 -36.28
CA LEU A 9 27.69 -19.99 -35.52
C LEU A 9 27.73 -20.32 -34.01
N ALA A 10 28.37 -19.40 -33.27
CA ALA A 10 28.30 -19.30 -31.83
C ALA A 10 26.85 -19.05 -31.37
N ALA A 11 26.37 -19.90 -30.48
CA ALA A 11 25.10 -19.70 -29.78
C ALA A 11 25.32 -18.71 -28.62
N ALA A 12 24.80 -17.49 -28.77
CA ALA A 12 24.69 -16.55 -27.67
C ALA A 12 23.47 -16.92 -26.82
N ALA A 13 23.71 -17.39 -25.59
CA ALA A 13 22.66 -17.63 -24.61
C ALA A 13 22.18 -16.29 -24.05
N LEU A 14 20.95 -15.90 -24.38
CA LEU A 14 20.29 -14.72 -23.83
C LEU A 14 19.74 -15.09 -22.44
N ALA A 15 20.36 -14.59 -21.39
CA ALA A 15 19.83 -14.70 -20.03
C ALA A 15 18.62 -13.76 -19.89
N ALA A 16 17.43 -14.32 -19.76
CA ALA A 16 16.23 -13.55 -19.44
C ALA A 16 16.27 -13.13 -17.96
N VAL A 17 16.58 -11.86 -17.71
CA VAL A 17 16.35 -11.22 -16.41
C VAL A 17 14.84 -11.05 -16.26
N ALA A 18 14.23 -11.84 -15.37
CA ALA A 18 12.84 -11.65 -14.98
C ALA A 18 12.74 -10.36 -14.15
N ILE A 19 12.23 -9.30 -14.77
CA ILE A 19 11.88 -8.07 -14.07
C ILE A 19 10.58 -8.39 -13.33
N ALA A 20 10.65 -8.59 -12.02
CA ALA A 20 9.45 -8.68 -11.19
C ALA A 20 8.72 -7.34 -11.31
N GLY A 21 7.59 -7.33 -12.03
CA GLY A 21 6.68 -6.20 -12.06
C GLY A 21 6.12 -5.95 -10.66
N PRO A 22 5.58 -4.75 -10.39
CA PRO A 22 4.99 -4.45 -9.09
C PRO A 22 3.85 -5.44 -8.86
N THR A 23 4.04 -6.36 -7.92
CA THR A 23 2.93 -7.13 -7.34
C THR A 23 1.98 -6.11 -6.76
N ALA A 24 0.75 -6.05 -7.29
CA ALA A 24 -0.32 -5.27 -6.67
C ALA A 24 -0.32 -5.64 -5.18
N ALA A 25 0.03 -4.68 -4.33
CA ALA A 25 0.10 -4.90 -2.89
C ALA A 25 -1.26 -5.47 -2.49
N GLN A 26 -1.24 -6.68 -1.94
CA GLN A 26 -2.45 -7.30 -1.45
C GLN A 26 -3.00 -6.38 -0.36
N ALA A 27 -4.27 -5.97 -0.48
CA ALA A 27 -4.86 -5.04 0.48
C ALA A 27 -4.76 -5.64 1.89
N PHE A 28 -4.26 -4.86 2.83
CA PHE A 28 -4.13 -5.27 4.22
C PHE A 28 -5.53 -5.49 4.81
N ASP A 29 -5.75 -6.63 5.48
CA ASP A 29 -7.04 -6.88 6.12
C ASP A 29 -7.11 -6.08 7.42
N VAL A 30 -8.01 -5.09 7.42
CA VAL A 30 -8.23 -4.19 8.55
C VAL A 30 -9.37 -4.66 9.47
N VAL A 31 -10.05 -5.76 9.12
CA VAL A 31 -11.20 -6.24 9.88
C VAL A 31 -10.72 -6.95 11.15
N GLU A 32 -11.14 -6.43 12.31
CA GLU A 32 -10.73 -6.91 13.64
C GLU A 32 -9.22 -6.80 13.94
N THR A 33 -8.46 -6.13 13.07
CA THR A 33 -7.04 -5.87 13.30
C THR A 33 -6.86 -4.80 14.37
N THR A 34 -6.06 -5.13 15.38
CA THR A 34 -5.73 -4.21 16.47
C THR A 34 -4.67 -3.18 16.03
N ILE A 35 -4.57 -2.08 16.77
CA ILE A 35 -3.52 -1.07 16.55
C ILE A 35 -2.12 -1.69 16.66
N VAL A 36 -1.93 -2.59 17.63
CA VAL A 36 -0.65 -3.26 17.86
C VAL A 36 -0.27 -4.12 16.65
N GLU A 37 -1.20 -4.94 16.14
CA GLU A 37 -0.95 -5.77 14.95
C GLU A 37 -0.67 -4.93 13.69
N ALA A 38 -1.35 -3.79 13.53
CA ALA A 38 -1.05 -2.87 12.44
C ALA A 38 0.36 -2.26 12.57
N HIS A 39 0.80 -1.90 13.78
CA HIS A 39 2.16 -1.43 14.01
C HIS A 39 3.21 -2.52 13.83
N ASP A 40 2.94 -3.74 14.28
CA ASP A 40 3.83 -4.90 14.04
C ASP A 40 4.03 -5.14 12.53
N ALA A 41 2.95 -5.03 11.74
CA ALA A 41 3.01 -5.12 10.28
C ALA A 41 3.75 -3.93 9.62
N MET A 42 3.74 -2.75 10.25
CA MET A 42 4.56 -1.62 9.80
C MET A 42 6.04 -1.83 10.12
N ASP A 43 6.34 -2.41 11.29
CA ASP A 43 7.71 -2.73 11.71
C ASP A 43 8.36 -3.82 10.85
N ASP A 44 7.60 -4.81 10.39
CA ASP A 44 8.09 -5.85 9.47
C ASP A 44 8.09 -5.42 7.99
N GLY A 45 7.52 -4.25 7.69
CA GLY A 45 7.47 -3.64 6.36
C GLY A 45 6.38 -4.21 5.44
N SER A 46 5.48 -5.06 5.94
CA SER A 46 4.32 -5.58 5.19
C SER A 46 3.17 -4.57 5.07
N LEU A 47 3.17 -3.53 5.91
CA LEU A 47 2.19 -2.44 5.90
C LEU A 47 2.87 -1.07 5.91
N THR A 48 2.29 -0.11 5.19
CA THR A 48 2.63 1.32 5.31
C THR A 48 1.43 2.09 5.85
N CYS A 49 1.66 3.27 6.41
CA CYS A 49 0.62 4.20 6.83
C CYS A 49 -0.32 4.53 5.67
N ARG A 50 0.24 4.78 4.48
CA ARG A 50 -0.53 4.94 3.25
C ARG A 50 -1.40 3.72 2.96
N GLY A 51 -0.84 2.52 2.98
CA GLY A 51 -1.56 1.28 2.68
C GLY A 51 -2.69 1.00 3.67
N LEU A 52 -2.49 1.34 4.95
CA LEU A 52 -3.55 1.26 5.96
C LEU A 52 -4.70 2.21 5.65
N VAL A 53 -4.41 3.47 5.33
CA VAL A 53 -5.43 4.47 4.96
C VAL A 53 -6.16 4.08 3.68
N GLU A 54 -5.44 3.62 2.65
CA GLU A 54 -6.04 3.13 1.39
C GLU A 54 -7.00 1.97 1.64
N SER A 55 -6.66 1.05 2.56
CA SER A 55 -7.52 -0.08 2.93
C SER A 55 -8.84 0.37 3.55
N TYR A 56 -8.84 1.41 4.41
CA TYR A 56 -10.07 1.99 4.94
C TYR A 56 -10.85 2.79 3.90
N LEU A 57 -10.19 3.58 3.05
CA LEU A 57 -10.85 4.33 1.98
C LEU A 57 -11.55 3.39 0.99
N ALA A 58 -10.92 2.27 0.63
CA ALA A 58 -11.53 1.25 -0.22
C ALA A 58 -12.80 0.67 0.41
N ARG A 59 -12.80 0.45 1.73
CA ARG A 59 -13.99 -0.01 2.46
C ARG A 59 -15.08 1.05 2.53
N ILE A 60 -14.73 2.33 2.73
CA ILE A 60 -15.69 3.42 2.70
C ILE A 60 -16.38 3.47 1.33
N ALA A 61 -15.62 3.44 0.23
CA ALA A 61 -16.18 3.40 -1.11
C ALA A 61 -17.08 2.16 -1.33
N ALA A 62 -16.64 0.98 -0.89
CA ALA A 62 -17.38 -0.27 -1.08
C ALA A 62 -18.67 -0.35 -0.26
N TYR A 63 -18.67 0.13 0.99
CA TYR A 63 -19.78 -0.07 1.92
C TYR A 63 -20.62 1.17 2.17
N ASP A 64 -20.00 2.35 2.24
CA ASP A 64 -20.67 3.60 2.55
C ASP A 64 -21.36 4.21 1.33
N GLU A 65 -20.73 4.13 0.16
CA GLU A 65 -21.20 4.79 -1.07
C GLU A 65 -21.88 3.82 -2.05
N ALA A 66 -21.21 2.70 -2.39
CA ALA A 66 -21.66 1.84 -3.50
C ALA A 66 -22.55 0.67 -3.05
N GLY A 67 -22.15 -0.06 -2.00
CA GLY A 67 -22.78 -1.32 -1.58
C GLY A 67 -24.06 -1.10 -0.74
N PRO A 68 -24.09 -1.50 0.54
CA PRO A 68 -25.26 -1.31 1.41
C PRO A 68 -25.66 0.16 1.62
N ARG A 69 -24.80 1.10 1.23
CA ARG A 69 -24.99 2.55 1.39
C ARG A 69 -25.26 2.92 2.83
N LEU A 70 -24.27 2.66 3.69
CA LEU A 70 -24.39 2.91 5.12
C LEU A 70 -24.59 4.40 5.44
N ASN A 71 -24.08 5.31 4.58
CA ASN A 71 -24.12 6.76 4.77
C ASN A 71 -23.61 7.18 6.17
N ALA A 72 -22.57 6.53 6.65
CA ALA A 72 -21.92 6.78 7.92
C ALA A 72 -20.85 7.88 7.82
N ILE A 73 -20.28 8.12 6.64
CA ILE A 73 -19.21 9.10 6.44
C ILE A 73 -19.77 10.32 5.70
N GLN A 74 -19.80 11.48 6.36
CA GLN A 74 -20.20 12.72 5.70
C GLN A 74 -19.13 13.30 4.79
N THR A 75 -17.88 13.34 5.27
CA THR A 75 -16.76 13.95 4.56
C THR A 75 -15.50 13.15 4.84
N VAL A 76 -14.74 12.87 3.78
CA VAL A 76 -13.37 12.33 3.87
C VAL A 76 -12.38 13.48 3.74
N ASN A 77 -11.34 13.51 4.57
CA ASN A 77 -10.27 14.50 4.44
C ASN A 77 -9.55 14.32 3.09
N PRO A 78 -9.57 15.32 2.18
CA PRO A 78 -8.95 15.20 0.86
C PRO A 78 -7.42 15.04 0.91
N ARG A 79 -6.81 15.36 2.05
CA ARG A 79 -5.36 15.23 2.30
C ARG A 79 -4.99 13.97 3.07
N ALA A 80 -5.92 13.03 3.29
CA ALA A 80 -5.67 11.85 4.12
C ALA A 80 -4.46 11.02 3.63
N LEU A 81 -4.34 10.82 2.31
CA LEU A 81 -3.22 10.07 1.73
C LEU A 81 -1.89 10.83 1.81
N GLU A 82 -1.90 12.14 1.54
CA GLU A 82 -0.72 13.00 1.69
C GLU A 82 -0.20 13.00 3.13
N LEU A 83 -1.12 13.06 4.10
CA LEU A 83 -0.76 12.97 5.51
C LEU A 83 -0.18 11.59 5.85
N ALA A 84 -0.76 10.51 5.33
CA ALA A 84 -0.26 9.16 5.52
C ALA A 84 1.17 9.00 4.99
N ASP A 85 1.45 9.49 3.78
CA ASP A 85 2.79 9.51 3.20
C ASP A 85 3.79 10.24 4.12
N SER A 86 3.40 11.41 4.65
CA SER A 86 4.27 12.17 5.56
C SER A 86 4.55 11.42 6.89
N LEU A 87 3.63 10.55 7.32
CA LEU A 87 3.82 9.75 8.53
C LEU A 87 4.67 8.51 8.27
N ASP A 88 4.66 7.96 7.06
CA ASP A 88 5.58 6.91 6.60
C ASP A 88 7.03 7.41 6.58
N GLU A 89 7.26 8.64 6.09
CA GLU A 89 8.59 9.28 6.14
C GLU A 89 9.11 9.41 7.57
N VAL A 90 8.21 9.74 8.51
CA VAL A 90 8.55 9.84 9.92
C VAL A 90 8.86 8.48 10.51
N TRP A 91 8.05 7.46 10.21
CA TRP A 91 8.27 6.09 10.66
C TRP A 91 9.66 5.61 10.27
N THR A 92 10.01 5.78 9.00
CA THR A 92 11.30 5.34 8.46
C THR A 92 12.50 6.14 8.98
N SER A 93 12.31 7.43 9.32
CA SER A 93 13.40 8.29 9.80
C SER A 93 13.72 8.15 11.29
N GLY A 94 12.77 7.70 12.12
CA GLY A 94 12.96 7.71 13.58
C GLY A 94 11.92 6.94 14.40
N GLY A 95 11.10 6.11 13.76
CA GLY A 95 10.05 5.32 14.41
C GLY A 95 8.76 6.10 14.70
N PRO A 96 7.77 5.45 15.35
CA PRO A 96 6.47 6.06 15.63
C PRO A 96 6.56 7.21 16.62
N ARG A 97 5.74 8.26 16.43
CA ARG A 97 5.62 9.38 17.37
C ARG A 97 4.73 9.10 18.59
N GLY A 98 4.22 7.89 18.73
CA GLY A 98 3.37 7.46 19.82
C GLY A 98 2.40 6.34 19.41
N ALA A 99 1.59 5.88 20.36
CA ALA A 99 0.69 4.73 20.18
C ALA A 99 -0.41 4.91 19.13
N LEU A 100 -0.63 6.12 18.61
CA LEU A 100 -1.61 6.40 17.55
C LEU A 100 -0.95 6.84 16.24
N HIS A 101 0.38 6.75 16.12
CA HIS A 101 1.07 7.10 14.88
C HIS A 101 0.52 6.23 13.74
N CYS A 102 0.13 6.85 12.62
CA CYS A 102 -0.52 6.21 11.46
C CYS A 102 -1.89 5.56 11.67
N VAL A 103 -2.49 5.63 12.86
CA VAL A 103 -3.83 5.09 13.11
C VAL A 103 -4.89 6.04 12.54
N PRO A 104 -5.69 5.64 11.52
CA PRO A 104 -6.75 6.49 10.99
C PRO A 104 -7.88 6.63 12.00
N VAL A 105 -8.40 7.85 12.16
CA VAL A 105 -9.49 8.15 13.08
C VAL A 105 -10.65 8.82 12.35
N LEU A 106 -11.87 8.49 12.78
CA LEU A 106 -13.08 9.20 12.39
C LEU A 106 -13.50 10.11 13.52
N LEU A 107 -13.87 11.34 13.15
CA LEU A 107 -14.41 12.32 14.07
C LEU A 107 -15.90 12.49 13.80
N LYS A 108 -16.67 12.69 14.86
CA LYS A 108 -18.08 13.06 14.72
C LYS A 108 -18.16 14.46 14.12
N ASP A 109 -19.14 14.70 13.26
CA ASP A 109 -19.36 15.98 12.56
C ASP A 109 -19.55 17.21 13.46
N GLN A 110 -19.77 17.01 14.76
CA GLN A 110 -19.83 18.06 15.77
C GLN A 110 -18.44 18.53 16.25
N VAL A 111 -17.37 17.87 15.81
CA VAL A 111 -15.99 18.20 16.14
C VAL A 111 -15.41 19.06 15.02
N GLU A 112 -14.83 20.20 15.39
CA GLU A 112 -14.12 21.09 14.46
C GLU A 112 -12.74 20.51 14.08
N THR A 113 -12.35 20.64 12.82
CA THR A 113 -11.12 20.04 12.26
C THR A 113 -10.35 21.00 11.36
#